data_AF-A0A3D4GTI9-F1
#
_entry.id   AF-A0A3D4GTI9-F1
#
_cell.length_a   1.000
_cell.length_b   1.000
_cell.length_c   1.000
_cell.angle_alpha   90.00
_cell.angle_beta   90.00
_cell.angle_gamma   90.00
#
_symmetry.space_group_name_H-M   'P 1'
#
loop_
_entity.id
_entity.type
_entity.pdbx_description
1 polymer ?
#
loop_
_entity_poly.entity_id
_entity_poly.type
_entity_poly.pdbx_seq_one_letter_code
_entity_poly.pdbx_strand_id
1 'polypeptide(L)' 'MVSAVTREQKEFVYRLSLGLARSKIDQLDTSVHSFIAELGDKLCSDRAYLITFEEATQTISITHEACR' A
#
# COMPACT_ATOMS: atom_id res chain seq x y z
N MET A 1 12.65 18.44 -12.97
CA MET A 1 11.27 18.57 -13.51
C MET A 1 10.44 17.44 -12.93
N VAL A 2 9.35 17.75 -12.23
CA VAL A 2 8.40 16.70 -11.80
C VAL A 2 7.66 16.24 -13.05
N SER A 3 7.84 14.97 -13.43
CA SER A 3 7.07 14.37 -14.52
C SER A 3 5.58 14.41 -14.17
N ALA A 4 4.74 14.82 -15.12
CA ALA A 4 3.30 14.82 -14.91
C ALA A 4 2.81 13.40 -14.57
N VAL A 5 2.03 13.27 -13.49
CA VAL A 5 1.40 12.01 -13.12
C VAL A 5 0.45 11.59 -14.24
N THR A 6 0.67 10.41 -14.80
CA THR A 6 -0.14 9.86 -15.90
C THR A 6 -1.58 9.61 -15.44
N ARG A 7 -2.52 9.57 -16.38
CA ARG A 7 -3.92 9.22 -16.09
C ARG A 7 -4.03 7.86 -15.40
N GLU A 8 -3.28 6.88 -15.89
CA GLU A 8 -3.25 5.53 -15.33
C GLU A 8 -2.78 5.51 -13.87
N GLN A 9 -1.71 6.25 -13.55
CA GLN A 9 -1.24 6.38 -12.17
C GLN A 9 -2.30 7.03 -11.26
N LYS A 10 -3.03 8.03 -11.76
CA LYS A 10 -4.13 8.64 -11.01
C LYS A 10 -5.27 7.66 -10.75
N GLU A 11 -5.72 6.96 -11.80
CA GLU A 11 -6.80 5.96 -11.70
C GLU A 11 -6.43 4.82 -10.74
N PHE A 12 -5.16 4.38 -10.77
CA PHE A 12 -4.63 3.38 -9.84
C PHE A 12 -4.73 3.85 -8.39
N VAL A 13 -4.20 5.04 -8.07
CA VAL A 13 -4.26 5.60 -6.72
C VAL A 13 -5.71 5.79 -6.27
N TYR A 14 -6.59 6.30 -7.14
CA TYR A 14 -8.01 6.47 -6.79
C TYR A 14 -8.69 5.15 -6.46
N ARG A 15 -8.50 4.10 -7.26
CA ARG A 15 -9.06 2.76 -7.00
C ARG A 15 -8.63 2.25 -5.64
N LEU A 16 -7.34 2.36 -5.35
CA LEU A 16 -6.76 1.88 -4.10
C LEU A 16 -7.27 2.66 -2.88
N SER A 17 -7.29 4.00 -2.96
CA SER A 17 -7.82 4.84 -1.88
C SER A 17 -9.30 4.57 -1.61
N LEU A 18 -10.12 4.39 -2.66
CA LEU A 18 -11.53 4.04 -2.53
C LEU A 18 -11.73 2.64 -1.92
N GLY A 19 -10.87 1.67 -2.26
CA GLY A 19 -10.90 0.33 -1.68
C GLY A 19 -10.67 0.36 -0.16
N LEU A 20 -9.63 1.07 0.28
CA LEU A 20 -9.33 1.23 1.70
C LEU A 20 -10.45 1.99 2.44
N ALA A 21 -10.95 3.10 1.86
CA ALA A 21 -12.00 3.90 2.49
C ALA A 21 -13.35 3.16 2.62
N ARG A 22 -13.63 2.19 1.73
CA ARG A 22 -14.85 1.38 1.75
C ARG A 22 -14.72 0.08 2.52
N SER A 23 -13.52 -0.25 2.99
CA SER A 23 -13.29 -1.49 3.72
C SER A 23 -14.01 -1.45 5.06
N LYS A 24 -14.71 -2.55 5.38
CA LYS A 24 -15.24 -2.72 6.73
C LYS A 24 -14.09 -2.90 7.71
N ILE A 25 -14.31 -2.49 8.96
CA ILE A 25 -13.24 -2.48 9.97
C ILE A 25 -12.66 -3.88 10.23
N ASP A 26 -13.51 -4.92 10.14
CA ASP A 26 -13.14 -6.33 10.26
C ASP A 26 -12.33 -6.86 9.07
N GLN A 27 -12.31 -6.15 7.95
CA GLN A 27 -11.60 -6.52 6.72
C GLN A 27 -10.43 -5.59 6.41
N LEU A 28 -10.21 -4.54 7.22
CA LEU A 28 -9.23 -3.49 6.92
C LEU A 28 -7.81 -4.04 6.77
N ASP A 29 -7.40 -4.96 7.65
CA ASP A 29 -6.09 -5.61 7.61
C ASP A 29 -5.86 -6.36 6.28
N THR A 30 -6.84 -7.18 5.87
CA THR A 30 -6.81 -7.89 4.59
C THR A 30 -6.80 -6.93 3.39
N SER A 31 -7.54 -5.83 3.47
CA SER A 31 -7.56 -4.80 2.43
C SER A 31 -6.21 -4.06 2.32
N VAL A 32 -5.57 -3.78 3.45
CA VAL A 32 -4.22 -3.19 3.47
C VAL A 32 -3.20 -4.16 2.91
N HIS A 33 -3.25 -5.44 3.28
CA HIS A 33 -2.39 -6.47 2.71
C HIS A 33 -2.54 -6.56 1.18
N SER A 34 -3.79 -6.59 0.69
CA SER A 34 -4.10 -6.64 -0.75
C SER A 34 -3.58 -5.40 -1.48
N PHE A 35 -3.68 -4.22 -0.85
CA PHE A 35 -3.13 -2.96 -1.37
C PHE A 35 -1.60 -3.03 -1.55
N ILE A 36 -0.88 -3.55 -0.55
CA ILE A 36 0.59 -3.67 -0.61
C ILE A 36 1.00 -4.65 -1.72
N ALA A 37 0.29 -5.77 -1.85
CA ALA A 37 0.53 -6.74 -2.92
C ALA A 37 0.29 -6.14 -4.33
N GLU A 38 -0.85 -5.48 -4.54
CA GLU A 38 -1.21 -4.87 -5.82
C GLU A 38 -0.23 -3.74 -6.21
N LEU A 39 0.25 -2.98 -5.24
CA LEU A 39 1.29 -1.97 -5.44
C LEU A 39 2.63 -2.61 -5.87
N GLY A 40 3.05 -3.68 -5.20
CA GLY A 40 4.25 -4.43 -5.54
C GLY A 40 4.20 -4.97 -6.98
N ASP A 41 3.07 -5.60 -7.34
CA ASP A 41 2.83 -6.09 -8.70
C ASP A 41 2.87 -4.97 -9.74
N LYS A 42 2.21 -3.84 -9.46
CA LYS A 42 2.15 -2.70 -10.39
C LYS A 42 3.52 -2.10 -10.66
N LEU A 43 4.39 -2.07 -9.65
CA LEU A 43 5.74 -1.55 -9.75
C LEU A 43 6.76 -2.62 -10.16
N CYS A 44 6.32 -3.85 -10.46
CA CYS A 44 7.20 -4.99 -10.76
C CYS A 44 8.29 -5.19 -9.68
N SER A 45 7.91 -4.99 -8.42
CA SER A 45 8.81 -5.19 -7.28
C SER A 45 8.78 -6.66 -6.84
N ASP A 46 9.95 -7.20 -6.49
CA ASP A 46 10.03 -8.55 -5.92
C ASP A 46 9.39 -8.64 -4.53
N ARG A 47 9.44 -7.52 -3.79
CA ARG A 47 8.88 -7.39 -2.44
C ARG A 47 8.27 -6.01 -2.19
N ALA A 48 7.17 -5.98 -1.45
CA ALA A 48 6.53 -4.75 -0.98
C ALA A 48 6.22 -4.87 0.52
N TYR A 49 6.41 -3.76 1.25
CA TYR A 49 6.27 -3.73 2.71
C TYR A 49 5.43 -2.55 3.19
N LEU A 50 4.68 -2.76 4.27
CA LEU A 50 4.18 -1.67 5.11
C LEU A 50 5.03 -1.59 6.39
N ILE A 51 5.65 -0.44 6.60
CA ILE A 51 6.55 -0.20 7.72
C ILE A 51 5.88 0.78 8.67
N THR A 52 5.75 0.38 9.93
CA THR A 52 5.27 1.24 11.00
C THR A 52 6.46 1.68 11.85
N PHE A 53 6.57 2.98 12.04
CA PHE A 53 7.55 3.57 12.96
C PHE A 53 6.83 4.05 14.20
N GLU A 54 7.26 3.55 15.37
CA GLU A 54 6.79 4.03 16.65
C GLU A 54 7.83 4.93 17.30
N GLU A 55 7.51 6.22 17.38
CA GLU A 55 8.44 7.26 17.84
C GLU A 55 8.80 7.09 19.33
N ALA A 56 7.83 6.71 20.17
CA ALA A 56 8.03 6.58 21.62
C ALA A 56 9.07 5.52 21.98
N THR A 57 9.13 4.43 21.20
CA THR A 57 10.04 3.30 21.42
C THR A 57 11.20 3.27 20.42
N GLN A 58 11.24 4.23 19.48
CA GLN A 58 12.17 4.24 18.35
C GLN A 58 12.22 2.90 17.60
N THR A 59 11.07 2.22 17.50
CA THR A 59 10.98 0.88 16.93
C THR A 59 10.39 0.92 15.52
N ILE A 60 11.02 0.17 14.61
CA ILE A 60 10.53 -0.05 13.24
C ILE A 60 9.98 -1.47 13.18
N SER A 61 8.73 -1.62 12.74
CA SER A 61 8.10 -2.92 12.52
C SER A 61 7.59 -3.03 11.09
N ILE A 62 7.84 -4.19 10.47
CA ILE A 62 7.19 -4.57 9.22
C ILE A 62 5.85 -5.20 9.59
N THR A 63 4.75 -4.56 9.24
CA THR A 63 3.40 -5.06 9.56
C THR A 63 2.80 -5.88 8.42
N HIS A 64 3.21 -5.60 7.19
CA HIS A 64 2.75 -6.30 6.00
C HIS A 64 3.93 -6.55 5.07
N GLU A 65 3.96 -7.75 4.49
CA GLU A 65 4.93 -8.15 3.46
C GLU A 65 4.16 -8.86 2.34
N ALA A 66 4.42 -8.46 1.10
CA ALA A 66 3.96 -9.16 -0.09
C ALA A 66 5.18 -9.49 -0.97
N CYS A 67 5.32 -10.76 -1.32
CA CYS A 67 6.37 -11.29 -2.19
C CYS A 67 5.74 -11.85 -3.45
N ARG A 68 6.50 -11.79 -4.55
CA ARG A 68 6.11 -12.40 -5.82
C ARG A 68 6.52 -13.86 -5.93
#